data_AF-A0A2E8YZK1-F1
#
_entry.id   AF-A0A2E8YZK1-F1
#
_cell.length_a   1.000
_cell.length_b   1.000
_cell.length_c   1.000
_cell.angle_alpha   90.00
_cell.angle_beta   90.00
_cell.angle_gamma   90.00
#
_symmetry.space_group_name_H-M   'P 1'
#
loop_
_entity.id
_entity.type
_entity.pdbx_description
1 polymer ?
#
loop_
_entity_poly.entity_id
_entity_poly.type
_entity_poly.pdbx_seq_one_letter_code
_entity_poly.pdbx_strand_id
1 'polypeptide(L)'
;MSVMERRLQLLLDQARYDRVEAEARASGRSVAAVIREAIDSRFPVGHDQRAAAMERFLAMTVEGEHAESAEDVIAALHDESAERARL
;
A
#
# COMPACT_ATOMS: atom_id res chain seq x y z
N MET A 1 12.25 0.55 -4.94
CA MET A 1 12.11 0.75 -3.49
C MET A 1 13.09 1.83 -3.07
N SER A 2 12.62 2.98 -2.58
CA SER A 2 13.53 3.99 -2.02
C SER A 2 13.96 3.54 -0.63
N VAL A 3 15.27 3.48 -0.39
CA VAL A 3 15.81 3.21 0.94
C VAL A 3 15.47 4.42 1.84
N MET A 4 15.17 4.18 3.12
CA MET A 4 14.94 5.25 4.08
C MET A 4 16.27 5.82 4.58
N GLU A 5 16.70 6.95 4.02
CA GLU A 5 18.03 7.51 4.27
C GLU A 5 18.08 8.52 5.42
N ARG A 6 16.93 9.10 5.80
CA ARG A 6 16.86 10.19 6.79
C ARG A 6 15.97 9.80 7.97
N ARG A 7 16.46 10.00 9.19
CA ARG A 7 15.71 9.79 10.44
C ARG A 7 15.11 11.11 10.93
N LEU A 8 13.81 11.11 11.18
CA LEU A 8 13.07 12.21 11.80
C LEU A 8 12.87 11.92 13.30
N GLN A 9 13.12 12.91 14.15
CA GLN A 9 12.70 12.92 15.55
C GLN A 9 11.55 13.92 15.71
N LEU A 10 10.46 13.50 16.34
CA LEU A 10 9.26 14.31 16.51
C LEU A 10 8.82 14.28 17.97
N LEU A 11 8.52 15.44 18.54
CA LEU A 11 7.90 15.55 19.86
C LEU A 11 6.40 15.72 19.69
N LEU A 12 5.63 14.88 20.38
CA LEU A 12 4.18 14.91 20.42
C LEU A 12 3.73 15.10 21.86
N ASP A 13 2.63 15.80 22.06
CA ASP A 13 1.89 15.69 23.32
C ASP A 13 1.21 14.32 23.42
N GLN A 14 0.76 13.99 24.64
CA GLN A 14 0.13 12.69 24.93
C GLN A 14 -1.09 12.44 24.05
N ALA A 15 -1.98 13.42 23.89
CA ALA A 15 -3.21 13.27 23.11
C ALA A 15 -2.95 13.04 21.61
N ARG A 16 -1.85 13.58 21.06
CA ARG A 16 -1.40 13.28 19.69
C ARG A 16 -0.78 11.89 19.61
N TYR A 17 0.06 11.51 20.57
CA TYR A 17 0.66 10.18 20.58
C TYR A 17 -0.42 9.09 20.67
N ASP A 18 -1.39 9.22 21.59
CA ASP A 18 -2.47 8.26 21.78
C ASP A 18 -3.30 8.03 20.50
N ARG A 19 -3.56 9.10 19.74
CA ARG A 19 -4.27 9.00 18.46
C ARG A 19 -3.50 8.18 17.42
N VAL A 20 -2.19 8.42 17.30
CA VAL A 20 -1.36 7.68 16.34
C VAL A 20 -1.17 6.23 16.80
N GLU A 21 -1.04 5.99 18.10
CA GLU A 21 -0.93 4.65 18.67
C GLU A 21 -2.22 3.84 18.47
N ALA A 22 -3.38 4.46 18.67
CA ALA A 22 -4.68 3.82 18.43
C ALA A 22 -4.81 3.36 16.96
N GLU A 23 -4.44 4.22 16.01
CA GLU A 23 -4.45 3.90 14.58
C GLU A 23 -3.45 2.78 14.24
N ALA A 24 -2.23 2.85 14.79
CA ALA A 24 -1.22 1.83 14.61
C ALA A 24 -1.70 0.46 15.11
N ARG A 25 -2.35 0.42 16.28
CA ARG A 25 -2.96 -0.79 16.83
C ARG A 25 -4.11 -1.30 15.97
N ALA A 26 -5.01 -0.43 15.53
CA ALA A 26 -6.17 -0.79 14.72
C ALA A 26 -5.76 -1.37 13.36
N SER A 27 -4.72 -0.82 12.75
CA SER A 27 -4.20 -1.25 11.44
C SER A 27 -3.14 -2.35 11.50
N GLY A 28 -2.72 -2.79 12.69
CA GLY A 28 -1.65 -3.78 12.87
C GLY A 28 -0.27 -3.29 12.39
N ARG A 29 -0.06 -1.97 12.36
CA ARG A 29 1.15 -1.33 11.83
C ARG A 29 1.95 -0.65 12.93
N SER A 30 3.21 -0.31 12.64
CA SER A 30 4.00 0.51 13.56
C SER A 30 3.57 1.98 13.49
N VAL A 31 3.74 2.70 14.60
CA VAL A 31 3.58 4.18 14.67
C VAL A 31 4.35 4.87 13.54
N ALA A 32 5.57 4.41 13.24
CA ALA A 32 6.38 4.94 12.16
C ALA A 32 5.78 4.70 10.76
N ALA A 33 5.08 3.58 10.54
CA ALA A 33 4.38 3.32 9.28
C ALA A 33 3.15 4.22 9.12
N VAL A 34 2.40 4.48 10.20
CA VAL A 34 1.25 5.41 10.20
C VAL A 34 1.71 6.84 9.93
N ILE A 35 2.78 7.31 10.59
CA ILE A 35 3.31 8.66 10.35
C ILE A 35 3.78 8.83 8.91
N ARG A 36 4.47 7.84 8.33
CA ARG A 36 4.91 7.91 6.92
C ARG A 36 3.75 8.03 5.96
N GLU A 37 2.70 7.23 6.12
CA GLU A 37 1.51 7.35 5.29
C GLU A 37 0.82 8.72 5.45
N ALA A 38 0.73 9.25 6.69
CA ALA A 38 0.17 10.57 6.91
C ALA A 38 0.97 11.67 6.18
N ILE A 39 2.29 11.53 6.10
CA ILE A 39 3.17 12.40 5.31
C ILE A 39 2.85 12.22 3.82
N ASP A 40 2.84 11.01 3.30
CA ASP A 40 2.59 10.73 1.88
C ASP A 40 1.19 11.20 1.43
N SER A 41 0.19 11.06 2.29
CA SER A 41 -1.17 11.53 2.07
C SER A 41 -1.24 13.07 2.02
N ARG A 42 -0.48 13.74 2.89
CA ARG A 42 -0.43 15.21 2.95
C ARG A 42 0.41 15.82 1.84
N PHE A 43 1.46 15.12 1.40
CA PHE A 43 2.39 15.53 0.36
C PHE A 43 2.37 14.49 -0.77
N PRO A 44 1.24 14.39 -1.51
CA PRO A 44 1.13 13.41 -2.56
C PRO A 44 2.24 13.64 -3.58
N VAL A 45 2.89 12.55 -3.98
CA VAL A 45 3.81 12.54 -5.11
C VAL A 45 3.09 13.18 -6.29
N GLY A 46 3.69 14.21 -6.90
CA GLY A 46 3.04 15.04 -7.92
C GLY A 46 2.37 14.19 -9.01
N HIS A 47 1.24 14.68 -9.54
CA HIS A 47 0.40 13.98 -10.54
C HIS A 47 1.23 13.28 -11.63
N ASP A 48 2.34 13.88 -12.04
CA ASP A 48 3.26 13.37 -13.06
C ASP A 48 3.89 12.02 -12.69
N GLN A 49 4.24 11.78 -11.42
CA GLN A 49 4.78 10.48 -11.00
C GLN A 49 3.70 9.40 -10.97
N ARG A 50 2.47 9.77 -10.61
CA ARG A 50 1.32 8.85 -10.61
C ARG A 50 0.92 8.47 -12.03
N ALA A 51 0.88 9.45 -12.94
CA ALA A 51 0.64 9.25 -14.36
C ALA A 51 1.72 8.34 -14.98
N ALA A 52 3.00 8.63 -14.75
CA ALA A 52 4.09 7.80 -15.25
C ALA A 52 4.07 6.36 -14.69
N ALA A 53 3.64 6.17 -13.43
CA ALA A 53 3.48 4.84 -12.86
C ALA A 53 2.31 4.08 -13.49
N MET A 54 1.18 4.75 -13.72
CA MET A 54 0.02 4.18 -14.42
C MET A 54 0.38 3.81 -15.86
N GLU A 55 1.07 4.69 -16.58
CA GLU A 55 1.54 4.43 -17.95
C GLU A 55 2.45 3.19 -18.01
N ARG A 56 3.40 3.06 -17.07
CA ARG A 56 4.23 1.84 -16.97
C ARG A 56 3.40 0.59 -16.66
N PHE A 57 2.39 0.70 -15.81
CA PHE A 57 1.50 -0.42 -15.48
C PHE A 57 0.68 -0.85 -16.70
N LEU A 58 0.07 0.09 -17.41
CA LEU A 58 -0.70 -0.18 -18.62
C LEU A 58 0.18 -0.76 -19.74
N ALA A 59 1.40 -0.27 -19.90
CA ALA A 59 2.36 -0.82 -20.86
C ALA A 59 2.65 -2.31 -20.61
N MET A 60 2.69 -2.76 -19.35
CA MET A 60 2.85 -4.18 -19.02
C MET A 60 1.62 -5.04 -19.39
N THR A 61 0.42 -4.44 -19.45
CA THR A 61 -0.82 -5.17 -19.78
C THR A 61 -1.10 -5.31 -21.27
N VAL A 62 -0.47 -4.48 -22.12
CA VAL A 62 -0.68 -4.50 -23.57
C VAL A 62 -0.06 -5.74 -24.23
N GLU A 63 0.90 -6.39 -23.58
CA GLU A 63 1.57 -7.61 -24.07
C GLU A 63 0.89 -8.92 -23.63
N GLY A 64 -0.19 -8.86 -22.83
CA GLY A 64 -0.91 -10.03 -22.35
C GLY A 64 -1.99 -10.50 -23.33
N GLU A 65 -1.75 -11.59 -24.07
CA GLU A 65 -2.72 -12.22 -24.98
C GLU A 65 -3.86 -12.99 -24.27
N HIS A 66 -4.01 -12.90 -22.95
CA HIS A 66 -4.97 -13.72 -22.20
C HIS A 66 -5.98 -12.84 -21.49
N ALA A 67 -7.09 -12.55 -22.18
CA ALA A 67 -8.31 -12.10 -21.55
C ALA A 67 -8.96 -13.29 -20.83
N GLU A 68 -8.41 -13.70 -19.69
CA GLU A 68 -9.17 -14.52 -18.75
C GLU A 68 -10.44 -13.74 -18.40
N SER A 69 -11.58 -14.43 -18.41
CA SER A 69 -12.81 -13.79 -17.95
C SER A 69 -12.61 -13.35 -16.50
N ALA A 70 -13.22 -12.24 -16.11
CA ALA A 70 -13.23 -11.83 -14.70
C ALA A 70 -13.74 -12.96 -13.79
N GLU A 71 -14.65 -13.81 -14.30
CA GLU A 71 -15.13 -15.00 -13.61
C GLU A 71 -14.04 -16.05 -13.38
N ASP A 72 -13.15 -16.28 -14.36
CA ASP A 72 -12.05 -17.24 -14.27
C ASP A 72 -10.99 -16.77 -13.25
N VAL A 73 -10.67 -15.47 -13.28
CA VAL A 73 -9.73 -14.84 -12.33
C VAL A 73 -10.28 -14.92 -10.89
N ILE A 74 -11.57 -14.63 -10.70
CA ILE A 74 -12.21 -14.72 -9.38
C ILE A 74 -12.19 -16.17 -8.87
N ALA A 75 -12.48 -17.15 -9.74
CA ALA A 75 -12.45 -18.56 -9.38
C ALA A 75 -11.05 -19.01 -8.95
N ALA A 76 -10.00 -18.64 -9.71
CA ALA A 76 -8.62 -18.98 -9.39
C ALA A 76 -8.15 -18.39 -8.05
N LEU A 77 -8.50 -17.13 -7.77
CA LEU A 77 -8.14 -16.47 -6.50
C LEU A 77 -8.82 -17.09 -5.28
N HIS A 78 -10.07 -17.54 -5.42
CA HIS A 78 -10.78 -18.24 -4.35
C HIS A 78 -10.17 -19.62 -4.06
N ASP A 79 -9.70 -20.32 -5.09
CA ASP A 79 -9.07 -21.63 -4.92
C ASP A 79 -7.70 -21.51 -4.23
N GLU A 80 -6.89 -20.52 -4.62
CA GLU A 80 -5.57 -20.28 -4.01
C GLU A 80 -5.68 -19.84 -2.54
N SER A 81 -6.69 -19.02 -2.21
CA SER A 81 -6.94 -18.61 -0.83
C SER A 81 -7.46 -19.74 0.05
N ALA A 82 -8.25 -20.67 -0.52
CA ALA A 82 -8.68 -21.88 0.16
C ALA A 82 -7.52 -22.87 0.41
N GLU A 83 -6.56 -22.96 -0.51
CA GLU A 83 -5.36 -23.81 -0.37
C GLU A 83 -4.40 -23.27 0.69
N ARG A 84 -4.17 -21.96 0.73
CA ARG A 84 -3.35 -21.30 1.77
C ARG A 84 -3.93 -21.40 3.18
N ALA A 85 -5.24 -21.57 3.33
CA ALA A 85 -5.90 -21.76 4.62
C ALA A 85 -5.83 -23.21 5.14
N ARG A 86 -5.42 -24.16 4.30
CA ARG A 86 -5.26 -25.59 4.66
C ARG A 86 -3.84 -25.96 5.08
N LEU A 87 -2.86 -25.06 4.89
CA LEU A 87 -1.48 -25.16 5.35
C LEU A 87 -1.31 -24.48 6.72
#